data_AF-A0A4R2A4A4-F1
#
_entry.id   AF-A0A4R2A4A4-F1
#
_cell.length_a   1.000
_cell.length_b   1.000
_cell.length_c   1.000
_cell.angle_alpha   90.00
_cell.angle_beta   90.00
_cell.angle_gamma   90.00
#
_symmetry.space_group_name_H-M   'P 1'
#
loop_
_entity.id
_entity.type
_entity.pdbx_description
1 polymer ?
#
loop_
_entity_poly.entity_id
_entity_poly.type
_entity_poly.pdbx_seq_one_letter_code
_entity_poly.pdbx_strand_id
1 'polypeptide(L)' 'MKTCGIDNCSKPIKARDLCSMHHQRLMRHGDPNTVMPRRTKKLVNCSWINCTSQAVSKGLCVKHYYINRVLKKNEQNDVR' A
#
# COMPACT_ATOMS: atom_id res chain seq x y z
N MET A 1 5.73 -19.44 27.24
CA MET A 1 5.54 -18.79 25.92
C MET A 1 6.59 -17.70 25.79
N LYS A 2 7.34 -17.64 24.67
CA LYS A 2 8.36 -16.59 24.48
C LYS A 2 7.71 -15.37 23.80
N THR A 3 7.83 -14.20 24.42
CA THR A 3 7.27 -12.91 23.94
C THR A 3 8.33 -12.08 23.25
N CYS A 4 7.91 -11.25 22.30
CA CYS A 4 8.82 -10.37 21.55
C CYS A 4 9.74 -9.56 22.47
N GLY A 5 11.03 -9.49 22.15
CA GLY A 5 12.03 -8.69 22.89
C GLY A 5 11.95 -7.18 22.65
N ILE A 6 10.80 -6.66 22.21
CA ILE A 6 10.58 -5.22 21.99
C ILE A 6 9.71 -4.71 23.13
N ASP A 7 10.11 -3.62 23.77
CA ASP A 7 9.32 -2.95 24.80
C ASP A 7 7.89 -2.68 24.33
N ASN A 8 6.91 -2.96 25.19
CA ASN A 8 5.48 -2.88 24.89
C ASN A 8 4.97 -3.85 23.78
N CYS A 9 5.62 -5.01 23.59
CA CYS A 9 5.14 -6.03 22.66
C CYS A 9 4.89 -7.40 23.31
N SER A 10 3.63 -7.70 23.64
CA SER A 10 3.22 -9.00 24.20
C SER A 10 2.94 -10.08 23.14
N LYS A 11 3.35 -9.87 21.88
CA LYS A 11 3.11 -10.84 20.80
C LYS A 11 4.09 -12.01 20.86
N PRO A 12 3.69 -13.22 20.46
CA PRO A 12 4.58 -14.37 20.46
C PRO A 12 5.75 -14.18 19.49
N ILE A 13 6.93 -14.67 19.89
CA ILE A 13 8.12 -14.70 19.04
C ILE A 13 7.86 -15.64 17.86
N LYS A 14 8.25 -15.19 16.66
CA LYS A 14 8.25 -16.00 15.44
C LYS A 14 9.67 -16.33 14.98
N ALA A 15 10.60 -15.38 15.05
CA ALA A 15 12.00 -15.57 14.66
C ALA A 15 12.89 -14.46 15.26
N ARG A 16 14.17 -14.76 15.53
CA ARG A 16 15.17 -13.80 16.06
C ARG A 16 14.67 -13.02 17.29
N ASP A 17 14.00 -13.69 18.22
CA ASP A 17 13.39 -13.08 19.42
C ASP A 17 12.36 -11.96 19.14
N LEU A 18 11.89 -11.87 17.90
CA LEU A 18 10.92 -10.89 17.44
C LEU A 18 9.60 -11.55 17.04
N CYS A 19 8.50 -10.82 17.23
CA CYS A 19 7.21 -11.20 16.66
C CYS A 19 7.22 -11.05 15.13
N SER A 20 6.23 -11.63 14.45
CA SER A 20 6.11 -11.56 12.98
C SER A 20 6.17 -10.12 12.43
N MET A 21 5.53 -9.17 13.12
CA MET A 21 5.49 -7.77 12.74
C MET A 21 6.87 -7.10 12.86
N HIS A 22 7.55 -7.26 14.00
CA HIS A 22 8.86 -6.65 14.24
C HIS A 22 9.95 -7.28 13.38
N HIS A 23 9.90 -8.60 13.19
CA HIS A 23 10.78 -9.27 12.24
C HIS A 23 10.58 -8.74 10.80
N GLN A 24 9.33 -8.49 10.40
CA GLN A 24 9.04 -7.92 9.07
C GLN A 24 9.50 -6.46 8.92
N ARG A 25 9.39 -5.65 9.99
CA ARG A 25 9.93 -4.28 10.00
C ARG A 25 11.45 -4.27 9.91
N LEU A 26 12.12 -5.12 10.70
CA LEU A 26 13.57 -5.32 10.64
C LEU A 26 14.02 -5.68 9.21
N MET A 27 13.35 -6.62 8.55
CA MET A 27 13.71 -7.04 7.19
C MET A 27 13.47 -5.97 6.11
N ARG A 28 12.48 -5.09 6.29
CA ARG A 28 12.13 -4.04 5.30
C ARG A 28 12.86 -2.72 5.51
N HIS A 29 13.18 -2.39 6.76
CA HIS A 29 13.61 -1.05 7.16
C HIS A 29 14.89 -1.05 8.00
N GLY A 30 15.42 -2.22 8.36
CA GLY A 30 16.62 -2.35 9.20
C GLY A 30 16.38 -2.14 10.70
N ASP A 31 15.20 -1.64 11.10
CA ASP A 31 14.85 -1.39 12.51
C ASP A 31 13.45 -1.97 12.85
N PRO A 32 13.34 -2.86 13.84
CA PRO A 32 12.08 -3.46 14.27
C PRO A 32 11.10 -2.46 14.90
N ASN A 33 11.58 -1.38 15.52
CA ASN A 33 10.78 -0.34 16.15
C ASN A 33 10.30 0.73 15.15
N THR A 34 10.62 0.59 13.86
CA THR A 34 10.14 1.52 12.83
C THR A 34 8.61 1.57 12.79
N VAL A 35 8.04 2.69 13.26
CA VAL A 35 6.61 3.00 13.10
C VAL A 35 6.47 4.00 11.96
N MET A 36 6.00 3.53 10.80
CA MET A 36 5.71 4.40 9.67
C MET A 36 4.26 4.89 9.78
N PRO A 37 3.97 6.19 9.65
CA PRO A 37 2.61 6.70 9.69
C PRO A 37 1.79 6.06 8.57
N ARG A 38 0.54 5.72 8.87
CA ARG A 38 -0.38 5.23 7.84
C ARG A 38 -0.57 6.36 6.82
N ARG A 39 -0.26 6.08 5.54
CA ARG A 39 -0.50 7.06 4.47
C ARG A 39 -1.99 7.40 4.43
N THR A 40 -2.33 8.66 4.72
CA THR A 40 -3.67 9.20 4.54
C THR A 40 -3.91 9.39 3.05
N LYS A 41 -4.97 8.78 2.51
CA LYS A 41 -5.35 9.01 1.11
C LYS A 41 -5.89 10.45 1.00
N LYS A 42 -5.32 11.25 0.10
CA LYS A 42 -5.91 12.55 -0.26
C LYS A 42 -7.21 12.27 -1.03
N LEU A 43 -8.32 12.83 -0.57
CA LEU A 43 -9.58 12.79 -1.32
C LEU A 43 -9.45 13.78 -2.49
N VAL A 44 -9.32 13.25 -3.69
CA VAL A 44 -9.25 14.01 -4.92
C VAL A 44 -10.39 13.59 -5.85
N ASN A 45 -10.92 14.52 -6.63
CA ASN A 45 -11.90 14.21 -7.66
C ASN A 45 -11.23 13.47 -8.81
N CYS A 46 -12.03 12.71 -9.56
CA CYS A 46 -11.57 12.04 -10.77
C CYS A 46 -11.08 13.07 -11.79
N SER A 47 -9.87 12.88 -12.31
CA SER A 47 -9.27 13.71 -13.37
C SER A 47 -9.92 13.51 -14.75
N TRP A 48 -11.04 12.79 -14.83
CA TRP A 48 -11.73 12.54 -16.11
C TRP A 48 -12.69 13.69 -16.39
N ILE A 49 -12.79 14.11 -17.65
CA ILE A 49 -13.61 15.23 -18.09
C ILE A 49 -15.07 14.97 -17.66
N ASN A 50 -15.68 15.94 -16.97
CA ASN A 50 -17.04 15.85 -16.43
C ASN A 50 -17.29 14.68 -15.46
N CYS A 51 -16.28 14.28 -14.68
CA CYS A 51 -16.45 13.29 -13.61
C CYS A 51 -16.31 13.92 -12.22
N THR A 52 -17.38 13.85 -11.44
CA THR A 52 -17.42 14.33 -10.03
C THR A 52 -17.13 13.23 -9.01
N SER A 53 -16.93 11.98 -9.46
CA SER A 53 -16.64 10.86 -8.57
C SER A 53 -15.26 10.99 -7.92
N GLN A 54 -15.12 10.42 -6.72
CA GLN A 54 -13.84 10.39 -6.01
C GLN A 54 -12.84 9.45 -6.70
N ALA A 55 -11.61 9.91 -6.83
CA ALA A 55 -10.52 9.11 -7.35
C ALA A 55 -10.00 8.12 -6.30
N VAL A 56 -9.80 6.89 -6.73
CA VAL A 56 -9.32 5.78 -5.90
C VAL A 56 -7.85 5.46 -6.16
N SER A 57 -7.38 5.67 -7.40
CA SER A 57 -6.04 5.33 -7.85
C SER A 57 -5.65 6.17 -9.06
N LYS A 58 -4.41 6.66 -9.11
CA LYS A 58 -3.85 7.46 -10.22
C LYS A 58 -4.71 8.67 -10.62
N GLY A 59 -5.43 9.27 -9.67
CA GLY A 59 -6.33 10.40 -9.94
C GLY A 59 -7.63 10.01 -10.66
N LEU A 60 -7.94 8.71 -10.80
CA LEU A 60 -9.14 8.23 -11.48
C LEU A 60 -10.08 7.50 -10.51
N CYS A 61 -11.39 7.63 -10.75
CA CYS A 61 -12.39 6.79 -10.09
C CYS A 61 -12.28 5.34 -10.58
N VAL A 62 -12.95 4.39 -9.91
CA VAL A 62 -12.87 2.95 -10.24
C VAL A 62 -13.16 2.68 -11.72
N LYS A 63 -14.23 3.30 -12.25
CA LYS A 63 -14.68 3.15 -13.64
C LYS A 63 -13.65 3.69 -14.63
N HIS A 64 -13.18 4.93 -14.42
CA HIS A 64 -12.22 5.56 -15.32
C HIS A 64 -10.82 4.96 -15.21
N TYR A 65 -10.44 4.41 -14.04
CA TYR A 65 -9.22 3.62 -13.91
C TYR A 65 -9.26 2.36 -14.79
N TYR A 66 -10.40 1.67 -14.82
CA TYR A 66 -10.59 0.51 -15.70
C TYR A 66 -10.51 0.89 -17.18
N ILE A 67 -11.24 1.94 -17.59
CA ILE A 67 -11.20 2.44 -18.97
C ILE A 67 -9.77 2.81 -19.37
N ASN A 68 -9.07 3.61 -18.55
CA ASN A 68 -7.69 4.00 -18.82
C ASN A 68 -6.75 2.79 -18.94
N ARG A 69 -6.94 1.75 -18.12
CA ARG A 69 -6.16 0.52 -18.19
C ARG A 69 -6.38 -0.22 -19.51
N VAL A 70 -7.61 -0.30 -20.00
CA VAL A 70 -7.95 -0.96 -21.27
C VAL A 70 -7.41 -0.16 -22.46
N LEU A 71 -7.62 1.17 -22.48
CA LEU A 71 -7.11 2.04 -23.55
C LEU A 71 -5.59 1.93 -23.69
N LYS A 72 -4.84 2.00 -22.58
CA LYS A 72 -3.37 1.82 -22.60
C LYS A 72 -2.91 0.46 -23.12
N LYS A 73 -3.69 -0.60 -22.86
CA LYS A 73 -3.38 -1.93 -23.39
C LYS A 73 -3.55 -1.95 -24.90
N ASN A 74 -4.59 -1.31 -25.42
CA ASN A 74 -4.86 -1.25 -26.86
C ASN A 74 -3.82 -0.39 -27.59
N GLU A 75 -3.45 0.77 -27.03
CA GLU A 75 -2.38 1.64 -27.55
C GLU A 75 -1.02 0.91 -27.68
N GLN A 76 -0.72 0.00 -26.75
CA GLN A 76 0.52 -0.80 -26.79
C GLN A 76 0.48 -1.94 -27.81
N ASN A 77 -0.70 -2.34 -28.28
CA ASN A 77 -0.84 -3.39 -29.30
C ASN A 77 -0.87 -2.84 -30.73
N ASP A 78 -1.14 -1.54 -30.91
CA ASP A 78 -1.26 -0.88 -32.22
C ASP A 78 0.11 -0.44 -32.79
N VAL A 79 1.15 -0.41 -31.95
CA VAL A 79 2.54 -0.08 -32.34
C VAL A 79 3.33 -1.35 -32.73
N ARG A 80 2.66 -2.40 -33.22
CA ARG A 80 3.31 -3.66 -33.61
C ARG A 80 2.82 -4.20 -34.94
#